data_AF-A0A077M5H3-F1
#
_entry.id   AF-A0A077M5H3-F1
#
_cell.length_a   1.000
_cell.length_b   1.000
_cell.length_c   1.000
_cell.angle_alpha   90.00
_cell.angle_beta   90.00
_cell.angle_gamma   90.00
#
_symmetry.space_group_name_H-M   'P 1'
#
loop_
_entity.id
_entity.type
_entity.pdbx_description
1 polymer ?
#
loop_
_entity_poly.entity_id
_entity_poly.type
_entity_poly.pdbx_seq_one_letter_code
_entity_poly.pdbx_strand_id
1 'polypeptide(L)'
;MAGAVALTASLVGLAVAATDGYLAIAAAMVGMTLGLRVIMTICAIALVNAMPANRTSIGAALNDTAQEIGTCLGIAVIGTVLAAAMGAALPAGVWSTALASQFFQGERAAYLVLAVLAGVISLYGASTLTDSRDTKESARA
;
A
#
# COMPACT_ATOMS: atom_id res chain seq x y z
N MET A 1 -3.10 10.98 7.52
CA MET A 1 -3.62 10.97 6.13
C MET A 1 -2.55 11.25 5.07
N ALA A 2 -1.60 12.17 5.29
CA ALA A 2 -0.57 12.50 4.29
C ALA A 2 0.18 11.27 3.71
N GLY A 3 0.63 10.32 4.54
CA GLY A 3 1.31 9.11 4.06
C GLY A 3 0.43 8.23 3.17
N ALA A 4 -0.84 8.05 3.52
CA ALA A 4 -1.82 7.30 2.72
C ALA A 4 -2.12 7.97 1.38
N VAL A 5 -2.26 9.29 1.37
CA VAL A 5 -2.44 10.08 0.14
C VAL A 5 -1.21 9.94 -0.76
N ALA A 6 -0.01 10.10 -0.20
CA ALA A 6 1.24 9.95 -0.94
C ALA A 6 1.39 8.54 -1.54
N LEU A 7 1.11 7.49 -0.75
CA LEU A 7 1.14 6.10 -1.24
C LEU A 7 0.14 5.88 -2.37
N THR A 8 -1.13 6.28 -2.18
CA THR A 8 -2.20 6.08 -3.17
C THR A 8 -1.91 6.85 -4.46
N ALA A 9 -1.49 8.12 -4.34
CA ALA A 9 -1.10 8.94 -5.49
C ALA A 9 0.09 8.33 -6.25
N SER A 10 1.05 7.75 -5.53
CA SER A 10 2.21 7.11 -6.15
C SER A 10 1.87 5.80 -6.86
N LEU A 11 0.92 5.02 -6.34
CA LEU A 11 0.39 3.83 -7.04
C LEU A 11 -0.35 4.22 -8.32
N VAL A 12 -1.15 5.29 -8.29
CA VAL A 12 -1.75 5.86 -9.51
C VAL A 12 -0.66 6.38 -10.46
N GLY A 13 0.38 7.01 -9.92
CA GLY A 13 1.56 7.46 -10.66
C GLY A 13 2.26 6.32 -11.39
N LEU A 14 2.51 5.20 -10.72
CA LEU A 14 3.09 3.99 -11.34
C LEU A 14 2.18 3.41 -12.42
N ALA A 15 0.86 3.46 -12.23
CA ALA A 15 -0.11 3.00 -13.21
C ALA A 15 -0.08 3.80 -14.54
N VAL A 16 0.34 5.07 -14.51
CA VAL A 16 0.42 5.92 -15.71
C VAL A 16 1.85 6.07 -16.23
N ALA A 17 2.86 6.01 -15.36
CA ALA A 17 4.26 6.26 -15.71
C ALA A 17 4.91 5.18 -16.59
N ALA A 18 4.30 3.99 -16.69
CA ALA A 18 4.84 2.87 -17.47
C ALA A 18 5.12 3.23 -18.94
N THR A 19 4.40 4.21 -19.50
CA THR A 19 4.57 4.67 -20.89
C THR A 19 5.40 5.94 -21.04
N ASP A 20 5.73 6.64 -19.94
CA ASP A 20 6.28 8.00 -19.96
C ASP A 20 7.81 8.05 -19.75
N GLY A 21 8.43 6.88 -19.55
CA GLY A 21 9.87 6.71 -19.37
C GLY A 21 10.32 6.56 -17.91
N TYR A 22 11.59 6.18 -17.73
CA TYR A 22 12.12 5.73 -16.44
C TYR A 22 12.05 6.78 -15.33
N LEU A 23 12.22 8.06 -15.65
CA LEU A 23 12.19 9.13 -14.64
C LEU A 23 10.83 9.26 -13.95
N ALA A 24 9.73 9.08 -14.69
CA ALA A 24 8.39 9.11 -14.12
C ALA A 24 8.17 7.94 -13.15
N ILE A 25 8.65 6.75 -13.52
CA ILE A 25 8.62 5.55 -12.67
C ILE A 25 9.45 5.79 -11.40
N ALA A 26 10.67 6.29 -11.55
CA ALA A 26 11.57 6.55 -10.42
C ALA A 26 10.95 7.56 -9.43
N ALA A 27 10.36 8.64 -9.92
CA ALA A 27 9.67 9.62 -9.07
C ALA A 27 8.49 8.99 -8.31
N ALA A 28 7.68 8.17 -8.99
CA ALA A 28 6.57 7.47 -8.36
C ALA A 28 7.05 6.42 -7.32
N MET A 29 8.14 5.71 -7.58
CA MET A 29 8.75 4.79 -6.59
C MET A 29 9.25 5.52 -5.34
N VAL A 30 9.85 6.70 -5.48
CA VAL A 30 10.26 7.54 -4.35
C VAL A 30 9.04 7.96 -3.53
N GLY A 31 7.99 8.48 -4.19
CA GLY A 31 6.75 8.85 -3.53
C GLY A 31 6.10 7.68 -2.78
N MET A 32 6.07 6.50 -3.41
CA MET A 32 5.54 5.27 -2.81
C MET A 32 6.31 4.90 -1.55
N THR A 33 7.64 4.92 -1.63
CA THR A 33 8.52 4.58 -0.51
C THR A 33 8.33 5.54 0.67
N LEU A 34 8.23 6.84 0.40
CA LEU A 34 7.98 7.85 1.43
C LEU A 34 6.60 7.65 2.08
N GLY A 35 5.56 7.44 1.28
CA GLY A 35 4.21 7.16 1.77
C GLY A 35 4.17 5.92 2.66
N LEU A 36 4.76 4.82 2.20
CA LEU A 36 4.85 3.56 2.94
C LEU A 36 5.59 3.73 4.27
N ARG A 37 6.74 4.41 4.28
CA ARG A 37 7.55 4.63 5.49
C ARG A 37 6.77 5.39 6.56
N VAL A 38 6.05 6.43 6.15
CA VAL A 38 5.19 7.22 7.05
C VAL A 38 4.06 6.36 7.64
N ILE A 39 3.38 5.56 6.82
CA ILE A 39 2.30 4.68 7.27
C ILE A 39 2.83 3.64 8.28
N MET A 40 3.90 2.94 7.92
CA MET A 40 4.51 1.89 8.76
C MET A 40 4.85 2.41 10.16
N THR A 41 5.52 3.56 10.24
CA THR A 41 5.91 4.15 11.52
C THR A 41 4.70 4.57 12.36
N ILE A 42 3.71 5.24 11.75
CA ILE A 42 2.53 5.71 12.50
C ILE A 42 1.68 4.54 12.99
N CYS A 43 1.45 3.53 12.15
CA CYS A 43 0.67 2.35 12.52
C CYS A 43 1.33 1.55 13.65
N ALA A 44 2.65 1.33 13.58
CA ALA A 44 3.37 0.63 14.63
C ALA A 44 3.28 1.34 15.98
N ILE A 45 3.46 2.67 15.99
CA ILE A 45 3.34 3.48 17.21
C ILE A 45 1.90 3.45 17.75
N ALA A 46 0.90 3.61 16.88
CA ALA A 46 -0.50 3.59 17.28
C ALA A 46 -0.90 2.25 17.91
N LEU A 47 -0.45 1.13 17.33
CA LEU A 47 -0.73 -0.20 17.83
C LEU A 47 -0.06 -0.46 19.19
N VAL A 48 1.21 -0.09 19.35
CA VAL A 48 1.92 -0.24 20.63
C VAL A 48 1.28 0.63 21.72
N ASN A 49 0.88 1.86 21.40
CA ASN A 49 0.21 2.76 22.35
C ASN A 49 -1.19 2.27 22.77
N ALA A 50 -1.84 1.43 21.95
CA ALA A 50 -3.11 0.83 22.30
C ALA A 50 -2.97 -0.38 23.26
N MET A 51 -1.75 -0.87 23.49
CA MET A 51 -1.50 -2.01 24.37
C MET A 51 -1.27 -1.59 25.83
N PRO A 52 -1.71 -2.38 26.82
CA PRO A 52 -1.31 -2.21 28.20
C PRO A 52 0.23 -2.26 28.36
N ALA A 53 0.78 -1.50 29.31
CA ALA A 53 2.23 -1.36 29.49
C ALA A 53 2.98 -2.68 29.69
N ASN A 54 2.33 -3.72 30.20
CA ASN A 54 2.89 -5.06 30.38
C ASN A 54 2.71 -6.00 29.17
N ARG A 55 2.16 -5.51 28.05
CA ARG A 55 1.82 -6.29 26.85
C ARG A 55 2.32 -5.65 25.55
N THR A 56 3.30 -4.76 25.61
CA THR A 56 3.89 -4.10 24.43
C THR A 56 4.52 -5.10 23.45
N SER A 57 5.06 -6.22 23.95
CA SER A 57 5.58 -7.32 23.12
C SER A 57 4.49 -7.99 22.27
N ILE A 58 3.26 -8.11 22.79
CA ILE A 58 2.11 -8.61 22.03
C ILE A 58 1.73 -7.61 20.92
N GLY A 59 1.81 -6.30 21.20
CA GLY A 59 1.60 -5.26 20.19
C GLY A 59 2.59 -5.34 19.03
N ALA A 60 3.87 -5.58 19.32
CA ALA A 60 4.89 -5.79 18.30
C ALA A 60 4.63 -7.07 17.46
N ALA A 61 4.30 -8.19 18.11
CA ALA A 61 3.98 -9.43 17.40
C ALA A 61 2.76 -9.29 16.47
N LEU A 62 1.73 -8.54 16.89
CA LEU A 62 0.57 -8.23 16.06
C LEU A 62 0.94 -7.32 14.88
N ASN A 63 1.81 -6.33 15.09
CA ASN A 63 2.32 -5.45 14.03
C ASN A 63 3.06 -6.25 12.95
N ASP A 64 3.90 -7.19 13.36
CA ASP A 64 4.67 -8.03 12.45
C ASP A 64 3.75 -8.97 11.67
N THR A 65 2.79 -9.61 12.36
CA THR A 65 1.76 -10.45 11.73
C THR A 65 0.94 -9.66 10.70
N ALA A 66 0.54 -8.43 11.03
CA ALA A 66 -0.21 -7.57 10.12
C ALA A 66 0.61 -7.20 8.87
N GLN A 67 1.90 -6.92 9.02
CA GLN A 67 2.80 -6.64 7.90
C GLN A 67 3.02 -7.87 7.00
N GLU A 68 3.19 -9.05 7.59
CA GLU A 68 3.36 -10.29 6.85
C GLU A 68 2.11 -10.61 6.03
N ILE A 69 0.93 -10.58 6.66
CA ILE A 69 -0.35 -10.79 5.96
C ILE A 69 -0.58 -9.72 4.87
N GLY A 70 -0.30 -8.45 5.17
CA GLY A 70 -0.45 -7.35 4.21
C GLY A 70 0.45 -7.53 2.98
N THR A 71 1.68 -7.96 3.19
CA THR A 71 2.64 -8.24 2.11
C THR A 71 2.19 -9.43 1.27
N CYS A 72 1.78 -10.53 1.92
CA CYS A 72 1.24 -11.71 1.22
C CYS A 72 0.02 -11.36 0.37
N LEU A 73 -0.92 -10.59 0.92
CA LEU A 73 -2.12 -10.16 0.20
C LEU A 73 -1.78 -9.25 -0.98
N GLY A 74 -0.84 -8.31 -0.81
CA GLY A 74 -0.37 -7.45 -1.90
C GLY A 74 0.24 -8.24 -3.04
N ILE A 75 1.12 -9.20 -2.75
CA ILE A 75 1.73 -10.09 -3.76
C ILE A 75 0.66 -10.93 -4.45
N ALA A 76 -0.28 -11.50 -3.69
CA ALA A 76 -1.36 -12.31 -4.25
C ALA A 76 -2.23 -11.50 -5.22
N VAL A 77 -2.62 -10.27 -4.86
CA VAL A 77 -3.40 -9.39 -5.73
C VAL A 77 -2.67 -9.08 -7.03
N ILE A 78 -1.39 -8.70 -6.97
CA ILE A 78 -0.57 -8.44 -8.17
C ILE A 78 -0.53 -9.70 -9.06
N GLY A 79 -0.21 -10.85 -8.47
CA GLY A 79 -0.13 -12.12 -9.19
C GLY A 79 -1.45 -12.53 -9.84
N THR A 80 -2.57 -12.39 -9.12
CA THR A 80 -3.91 -12.68 -9.65
C THR A 80 -4.28 -11.77 -10.81
N VAL A 81 -4.04 -10.47 -10.70
CA VAL A 81 -4.35 -9.52 -11.78
C VAL A 81 -3.49 -9.79 -13.01
N LEU A 82 -2.19 -10.02 -12.83
CA LEU A 82 -1.29 -10.33 -13.95
C LEU A 82 -1.62 -11.68 -14.61
N ALA A 83 -1.93 -12.71 -13.82
CA ALA A 83 -2.34 -14.01 -14.35
C ALA A 83 -3.64 -13.91 -15.16
N ALA A 84 -4.61 -13.12 -14.69
CA ALA A 84 -5.84 -12.85 -15.42
C ALA A 84 -5.59 -12.04 -16.71
N ALA A 85 -4.65 -11.09 -16.68
CA ALA A 85 -4.33 -10.24 -17.83
C ALA A 85 -3.52 -10.98 -18.90
N MET A 86 -2.59 -11.85 -18.52
CA MET A 86 -1.69 -12.56 -19.44
C MET A 86 -2.22 -13.91 -19.92
N GLY A 87 -3.17 -14.51 -19.21
CA GLY A 87 -3.68 -15.85 -19.50
C GLY A 87 -2.74 -16.97 -19.03
N ALA A 88 -3.10 -18.22 -19.35
CA ALA A 88 -2.47 -19.41 -18.77
C ALA A 88 -1.15 -19.84 -19.44
N ALA A 89 -0.83 -19.35 -20.63
CA ALA A 89 0.34 -19.77 -21.39
C ALA A 89 1.07 -18.57 -21.99
N LEU A 90 2.31 -18.36 -21.55
CA LEU A 90 3.22 -17.42 -22.19
C LEU A 90 3.99 -18.13 -23.30
N PRO A 91 4.14 -17.49 -24.48
CA PRO A 91 4.95 -18.05 -25.56
C PRO A 91 6.42 -18.13 -25.13
N ALA A 92 7.09 -19.20 -25.56
CA ALA A 92 8.54 -19.34 -25.41
C ALA A 92 9.26 -18.42 -26.43
N GLY A 93 10.36 -17.80 -26.01
CA GLY A 93 11.16 -16.93 -26.87
C GLY A 93 10.86 -15.44 -26.71
N VAL A 94 11.07 -14.66 -27.78
CA VAL A 94 10.96 -13.20 -27.76
C VAL A 94 9.51 -12.76 -27.66
N TRP A 95 9.20 -11.88 -26.71
CA TRP A 95 7.86 -11.31 -26.57
C TRP A 95 7.53 -10.39 -27.75
N SER A 96 6.35 -10.58 -28.33
CA SER A 96 5.83 -9.66 -29.33
C SER A 96 5.47 -8.32 -28.69
N THR A 97 5.45 -7.25 -29.49
CA THR A 97 5.01 -5.93 -29.04
C THR A 97 3.58 -5.95 -28.49
N ALA A 98 2.73 -6.83 -29.03
CA ALA A 98 1.37 -7.03 -28.54
C ALA A 98 1.33 -7.69 -27.15
N LEU A 99 2.21 -8.66 -26.88
CA LEU A 99 2.31 -9.28 -25.56
C LEU A 99 2.87 -8.28 -24.52
N ALA A 100 3.87 -7.48 -24.92
CA ALA A 100 4.41 -6.42 -24.08
C ALA A 100 3.33 -5.36 -23.74
N SER A 101 2.52 -4.94 -24.71
CA SER A 101 1.44 -3.98 -24.44
C SER A 101 0.35 -4.57 -23.54
N GLN A 102 0.03 -5.86 -23.69
CA GLN A 102 -0.89 -6.58 -22.80
C GLN A 102 -0.34 -6.67 -21.37
N PHE A 103 0.97 -6.89 -21.21
CA PHE A 103 1.62 -6.87 -19.90
C PHE A 103 1.49 -5.49 -19.23
N PHE A 104 1.81 -4.40 -19.94
CA PHE A 104 1.68 -3.04 -19.38
C PHE A 104 0.23 -2.68 -19.02
N GLN A 105 -0.75 -3.17 -19.78
CA GLN A 105 -2.17 -3.01 -19.41
C GLN A 105 -2.50 -3.78 -18.12
N GLY A 106 -2.00 -5.01 -17.98
CA GLY A 106 -2.15 -5.81 -16.77
C GLY A 106 -1.47 -5.18 -15.55
N GLU A 107 -0.25 -4.67 -15.73
CA GLU A 107 0.52 -3.95 -14.70
C GLU A 107 -0.23 -2.69 -14.24
N ARG A 108 -0.73 -1.88 -15.18
CA ARG A 108 -1.55 -0.71 -14.89
C ARG A 108 -2.80 -1.09 -14.09
N ALA A 109 -3.50 -2.16 -14.49
CA ALA A 109 -4.65 -2.66 -13.75
C ALA A 109 -4.27 -3.08 -12.32
N ALA A 110 -3.14 -3.77 -12.14
CA ALA A 110 -2.66 -4.20 -10.83
C ALA A 110 -2.38 -3.01 -9.91
N TYR A 111 -1.69 -1.98 -10.40
CA TYR A 111 -1.43 -0.76 -9.62
C TYR A 111 -2.70 0.01 -9.27
N LEU A 112 -3.68 0.08 -10.18
CA LEU A 112 -4.97 0.72 -9.89
C LEU A 112 -5.77 -0.06 -8.84
N VAL A 113 -5.78 -1.40 -8.92
CA VAL A 113 -6.42 -2.24 -7.90
C VAL A 113 -5.78 -2.00 -6.54
N LEU A 114 -4.44 -1.99 -6.45
CA LEU A 114 -3.74 -1.67 -5.21
C LEU A 114 -4.02 -0.25 -4.73
N ALA A 115 -4.09 0.73 -5.63
CA ALA A 115 -4.41 2.12 -5.28
C ALA A 115 -5.81 2.22 -4.67
N VAL A 116 -6.80 1.55 -5.27
CA VAL A 116 -8.17 1.49 -4.73
C VAL A 116 -8.20 0.80 -3.37
N LEU A 117 -7.55 -0.36 -3.23
CA LEU A 117 -7.49 -1.09 -1.97
C LEU A 117 -6.82 -0.25 -0.87
N ALA A 118 -5.65 0.33 -1.15
CA ALA A 118 -4.92 1.17 -0.21
C ALA A 118 -5.73 2.42 0.17
N GLY A 119 -6.37 3.06 -0.82
CA GLY A 119 -7.23 4.22 -0.61
C GLY A 119 -8.45 3.91 0.26
N VAL A 120 -9.16 2.82 -0.04
CA VAL A 120 -10.33 2.36 0.73
C VAL A 120 -9.94 1.98 2.16
N ILE A 121 -8.88 1.19 2.35
CA ILE A 121 -8.39 0.79 3.68
C ILE A 121 -7.99 2.02 4.49
N SER A 122 -7.27 2.96 3.88
CA SER A 122 -6.83 4.18 4.54
C SER A 122 -7.98 5.12 4.89
N LEU A 123 -8.97 5.25 4.00
CA LEU A 123 -10.16 6.06 4.24
C LEU A 123 -11.03 5.45 5.34
N TYR A 124 -11.24 4.14 5.30
CA TYR A 124 -11.94 3.41 6.36
C TYR A 124 -11.24 3.60 7.70
N GLY A 125 -9.93 3.35 7.78
CA GLY A 125 -9.14 3.57 9.00
C GLY A 125 -9.21 5.02 9.50
N ALA A 126 -9.14 6.00 8.60
CA ALA A 126 -9.31 7.41 8.97
C ALA A 126 -10.71 7.72 9.51
N SER A 127 -11.76 7.16 8.92
CA SER A 127 -13.14 7.35 9.35
C SER A 127 -13.45 6.73 10.72
N THR A 128 -12.71 5.67 11.09
CA THR A 128 -12.84 5.04 12.43
C THR A 128 -12.10 5.80 13.54
N LEU A 129 -11.27 6.79 13.22
CA LEU A 129 -10.44 7.54 14.18
C LEU A 129 -11.07 8.86 14.67
N THR A 130 -12.33 9.15 14.33
CA THR A 130 -12.96 10.47 14.55
C THR A 130 -13.34 10.82 16.00
N ASP A 131 -12.98 10.03 17.02
CA ASP A 131 -13.38 10.32 18.42
C ASP A 131 -12.22 10.31 19.45
N SER A 132 -11.18 11.12 19.20
CA SER A 132 -10.14 11.42 20.21
C SER A 132 -10.01 12.92 20.44
N ARG A 133 -11.05 13.51 21.05
CA ARG A 133 -10.99 14.81 21.74
C ARG A 133 -10.90 14.63 23.26
N ASP A 134 -10.25 13.58 23.74
CA ASP A 134 -10.01 13.42 25.17
C ASP A 134 -8.76 14.22 25.58
N THR A 135 -8.87 15.55 25.52
CA THR A 135 -7.95 16.45 26.21
C THR A 135 -8.33 16.39 27.69
N LYS A 136 -7.91 15.33 28.39
CA LYS A 136 -7.83 15.37 29.85
C LYS A 136 -6.63 16.24 30.23
N GLU A 137 -6.83 17.54 30.07
CA GLU A 137 -6.11 18.56 30.81
C GLU A 137 -6.53 18.37 32.27
N SER A 138 -5.80 17.49 32.98
CA SER A 138 -5.92 17.36 34.42
C SER A 138 -5.57 18.72 35.01
N ALA A 139 -6.62 19.47 35.34
CA ALA A 139 -6.60 20.60 36.25
C ALA A 139 -5.80 20.21 37.49
N ARG A 140 -4.52 20.61 37.51
CA ARG A 140 -3.72 20.61 38.72
C ARG A 140 -4.04 21.92 39.44
N ALA A 141 -5.13 21.88 40.21
CA ALA A 141 -5.33 22.75 41.36
C ALA A 141 -4.40 22.34 42.50
#